data_AF-A0A136KMX2-F1
#
_entry.id   AF-A0A136KMX2-F1
#
_cell.length_a   1.000
_cell.length_b   1.000
_cell.length_c   1.000
_cell.angle_alpha   90.00
_cell.angle_beta   90.00
_cell.angle_gamma   90.00
#
_symmetry.space_group_name_H-M   'P 1'
#
loop_
_entity.id
_entity.type
_entity.pdbx_description
1 polymer ?
#
loop_
_entity_poly.entity_id
_entity_poly.type
_entity_poly.pdbx_seq_one_letter_code
_entity_poly.pdbx_strand_id
1 'polypeptide(L)'
;MSSPDKKLDDAIEKYEKGIDKNINKIANTAEKVASGLNRLFIGCATIVGNLFFMAFCLWAAYAAYNSFNLGKNGETTTGIVTKLEEGTDSDGNCCTYSPVIEFQANGQTYTFESDNASYPPEYEIGEEVKNFI
;
A
#
# COMPACT_ATOMS: atom_id res chain seq x y z
N MET A 1 -28.44 -42.44 -57.67
CA MET A 1 -28.52 -41.58 -56.47
C MET A 1 -29.93 -41.02 -56.39
N SER A 2 -30.67 -41.30 -55.32
CA SER A 2 -32.13 -41.11 -55.29
C SER A 2 -32.49 -39.67 -54.93
N SER A 3 -33.61 -39.16 -55.47
CA SER A 3 -34.09 -37.78 -55.23
C SER A 3 -34.25 -37.37 -53.75
N PRO A 4 -34.55 -38.27 -52.80
CA PRO A 4 -34.59 -37.98 -51.37
C PRO A 4 -33.24 -37.59 -50.76
N ASP A 5 -32.14 -38.22 -51.20
CA ASP A 5 -30.81 -38.06 -50.58
C ASP A 5 -30.30 -36.62 -50.73
N LYS A 6 -30.46 -36.03 -51.92
CA LYS A 6 -30.06 -34.63 -52.19
C LYS A 6 -30.82 -33.61 -51.34
N LYS A 7 -32.10 -33.88 -51.03
CA LYS A 7 -32.91 -32.98 -50.21
C LYS A 7 -32.47 -33.00 -48.74
N LEU A 8 -31.95 -34.15 -48.29
CA LEU A 8 -31.41 -34.29 -46.94
C LEU A 8 -30.09 -33.53 -46.82
N ASP A 9 -29.19 -33.68 -47.80
CA ASP A 9 -27.90 -32.98 -47.82
C ASP A 9 -28.06 -31.45 -47.84
N ASP A 10 -28.95 -30.92 -48.70
CA ASP A 10 -29.26 -29.49 -48.77
C ASP A 10 -29.84 -28.94 -47.44
N ALA A 11 -30.62 -29.77 -46.73
CA ALA A 11 -31.20 -29.38 -45.44
C ALA A 11 -30.14 -29.31 -44.34
N ILE A 12 -29.18 -30.25 -44.35
CA ILE A 12 -28.05 -30.28 -43.41
C ILE A 12 -27.14 -29.06 -43.64
N GLU A 13 -26.75 -28.79 -44.88
CA GLU A 13 -25.87 -27.67 -45.21
C GLU A 13 -26.50 -26.32 -44.81
N LYS A 14 -27.81 -26.17 -45.00
CA LYS A 14 -28.55 -24.96 -44.57
C LYS A 14 -28.57 -24.81 -43.05
N TYR A 15 -28.70 -25.91 -42.31
CA TYR A 15 -28.65 -25.91 -40.85
C TYR A 15 -27.26 -25.53 -40.34
N GLU A 16 -26.21 -26.14 -40.88
CA GLU A 16 -24.81 -25.85 -40.53
C GLU A 16 -24.47 -24.38 -40.78
N LYS A 17 -24.79 -23.86 -41.97
CA LYS A 17 -24.60 -22.42 -42.28
C LYS A 17 -25.38 -21.50 -41.34
N GLY A 18 -26.57 -21.91 -40.92
CA GLY A 18 -27.38 -21.19 -39.93
C GLY A 18 -26.72 -21.14 -38.56
N ILE A 19 -26.17 -22.28 -38.12
CA ILE A 19 -25.44 -22.40 -36.86
C ILE A 19 -24.16 -21.57 -36.90
N ASP A 20 -23.33 -21.71 -37.94
CA ASP A 20 -22.07 -20.97 -38.09
C ASP A 20 -22.27 -19.46 -38.12
N LYS A 21 -23.32 -19.01 -38.81
CA LYS A 21 -23.68 -17.59 -38.87
C LYS A 21 -24.06 -17.04 -37.49
N ASN A 22 -24.79 -17.82 -36.70
CA ASN A 22 -25.20 -17.44 -35.36
C ASN A 22 -24.01 -17.47 -34.39
N ILE A 23 -23.15 -18.48 -34.47
CA ILE A 23 -21.92 -18.59 -33.66
C ILE A 23 -20.99 -17.41 -33.95
N ASN A 24 -20.74 -17.08 -35.23
CA ASN A 24 -19.90 -15.94 -35.60
C ASN A 24 -20.48 -14.61 -35.13
N LYS A 25 -21.80 -14.45 -35.12
CA LYS A 25 -22.44 -13.24 -34.59
C LYS A 25 -22.25 -13.12 -33.08
N ILE A 26 -22.40 -14.22 -32.35
CA ILE A 26 -22.19 -14.26 -30.89
C ILE A 26 -20.72 -13.99 -30.55
N ALA A 27 -19.78 -14.60 -31.26
CA ALA A 27 -18.35 -14.39 -31.07
C ALA A 27 -17.95 -12.92 -31.30
N ASN A 28 -18.40 -12.31 -32.40
CA ASN A 28 -18.15 -10.90 -32.69
C ASN A 28 -18.77 -9.96 -31.65
N THR A 29 -19.95 -10.29 -31.10
CA THR A 29 -20.55 -9.51 -30.02
C THR A 29 -19.76 -9.65 -28.72
N ALA A 30 -19.33 -10.86 -28.36
CA ALA A 30 -18.51 -11.11 -27.18
C ALA A 30 -17.16 -10.37 -27.24
N GLU A 31 -16.49 -10.38 -28.40
CA GLU A 31 -15.22 -9.69 -28.60
C GLU A 31 -15.35 -8.16 -28.49
N LYS A 32 -16.44 -7.59 -29.01
CA LYS A 32 -16.76 -6.16 -28.85
C LYS A 32 -17.05 -5.80 -27.39
N VAL A 33 -17.72 -6.66 -26.64
CA VAL A 33 -17.97 -6.45 -25.20
C VAL A 33 -16.66 -6.54 -24.41
N ALA A 34 -15.84 -7.56 -24.68
CA ALA A 34 -14.55 -7.73 -24.02
C ALA A 34 -13.59 -6.55 -24.28
N SER A 35 -13.50 -6.08 -25.53
CA SER A 35 -12.69 -4.92 -25.88
C SER A 35 -13.21 -3.61 -25.28
N GLY A 36 -14.55 -3.45 -25.18
CA GLY A 36 -15.18 -2.33 -24.49
C GLY A 36 -14.89 -2.30 -22.99
N LEU A 37 -14.97 -3.45 -22.32
CA LEU A 37 -14.66 -3.59 -20.90
C LEU A 37 -13.17 -3.33 -20.60
N ASN A 38 -12.26 -3.81 -21.46
CA ASN A 38 -10.83 -3.60 -21.26
C ASN A 38 -10.44 -2.11 -21.34
N ARG A 39 -11.05 -1.35 -22.26
CA ARG A 39 -10.83 0.11 -22.37
C ARG A 39 -11.35 0.86 -21.16
N LEU A 40 -12.51 0.46 -20.63
CA LEU A 40 -13.11 1.08 -19.44
C LEU A 40 -12.26 0.78 -18.20
N PHE A 41 -11.80 -0.46 -18.06
CA PHE A 41 -10.90 -0.87 -16.99
C PHE A 41 -9.58 -0.09 -17.00
N ILE A 42 -8.93 0.03 -18.17
CA ILE A 42 -7.68 0.81 -18.30
C ILE A 42 -7.90 2.29 -17.95
N GLY A 43 -9.02 2.88 -18.38
CA GLY A 43 -9.39 4.25 -18.02
C GLY A 43 -9.56 4.44 -16.51
N CYS A 44 -10.36 3.59 -15.87
CA CYS A 44 -10.55 3.62 -14.41
C CYS A 44 -9.24 3.38 -13.65
N ALA A 45 -8.43 2.41 -14.08
CA ALA A 45 -7.14 2.10 -13.46
C ALA A 45 -6.17 3.29 -13.54
N THR A 46 -6.18 4.02 -14.67
CA THR A 46 -5.34 5.21 -14.86
C THR A 46 -5.76 6.34 -13.92
N ILE A 47 -7.07 6.56 -13.75
CA ILE A 47 -7.60 7.57 -12.82
C ILE A 47 -7.21 7.22 -11.39
N VAL A 48 -7.43 5.97 -10.96
CA VAL A 48 -7.08 5.50 -9.62
C VAL A 48 -5.56 5.60 -9.38
N GLY A 49 -4.74 5.21 -10.35
CA GLY A 49 -3.29 5.33 -10.28
C GLY A 49 -2.81 6.78 -10.11
N ASN A 50 -3.39 7.72 -10.89
CA ASN A 50 -3.06 9.14 -10.75
C ASN A 50 -3.51 9.73 -9.40
N LEU A 51 -4.69 9.35 -8.90
CA LEU A 51 -5.16 9.79 -7.58
C LEU A 51 -4.26 9.27 -6.47
N PHE A 52 -3.88 7.99 -6.53
CA PHE A 52 -2.94 7.41 -5.57
C PHE A 52 -1.59 8.13 -5.59
N PHE A 53 -1.05 8.39 -6.78
CA PHE A 53 0.21 9.11 -6.93
C PHE A 53 0.12 10.55 -6.39
N MET A 54 -0.98 11.25 -6.65
CA MET A 54 -1.22 12.58 -6.09
C MET A 54 -1.27 12.55 -4.55
N ALA A 55 -1.98 11.58 -3.97
CA ALA A 55 -2.05 11.41 -2.52
C ALA A 55 -0.67 11.13 -1.91
N PHE A 56 0.12 10.26 -2.56
CA PHE A 56 1.49 9.97 -2.16
C PHE A 56 2.38 11.22 -2.18
N CYS A 57 2.30 12.02 -3.24
CA CYS A 57 3.06 13.28 -3.35
C CYS A 57 2.65 14.29 -2.27
N LEU A 58 1.35 14.42 -1.98
CA LEU A 58 0.86 15.31 -0.93
C LEU A 58 1.34 14.85 0.46
N TRP A 59 1.29 13.54 0.72
CA TRP A 59 1.80 12.97 1.97
C TRP A 59 3.32 13.18 2.11
N ALA A 60 4.08 12.95 1.04
CA ALA A 60 5.53 13.20 1.03
C ALA A 60 5.87 14.68 1.28
N ALA A 61 5.14 15.60 0.64
CA ALA A 61 5.30 17.03 0.88
C ALA A 61 4.95 17.43 2.32
N TYR A 62 3.89 16.85 2.89
CA TYR A 62 3.50 17.07 4.28
C TYR A 62 4.57 16.55 5.26
N ALA A 63 5.08 15.33 5.05
CA ALA A 63 6.15 14.78 5.86
C ALA A 63 7.42 15.64 5.81
N ALA A 64 7.82 16.06 4.60
CA ALA A 64 8.96 16.94 4.42
C ALA A 64 8.76 18.31 5.09
N TYR A 65 7.55 18.87 5.00
CA TYR A 65 7.22 20.13 5.67
C TYR A 65 7.32 20.01 7.19
N ASN A 66 6.77 18.95 7.79
CA ASN A 66 6.87 18.71 9.22
C ASN A 66 8.33 18.54 9.66
N SER A 67 9.14 17.77 8.94
CA SER A 67 10.57 17.62 9.24
C SER A 67 11.32 18.94 9.15
N PHE A 68 11.01 19.78 8.16
CA PHE A 68 11.63 21.09 8.03
C PHE A 68 11.16 22.06 9.12
N ASN A 69 9.90 21.99 9.52
CA ASN A 69 9.36 22.79 10.60
C ASN A 69 9.98 22.41 11.96
N LEU A 70 10.18 21.11 12.22
CA LEU A 70 10.92 20.62 13.39
C LEU A 70 12.39 21.11 13.37
N GLY A 71 13.04 21.11 12.20
CA GLY A 71 14.42 21.61 12.10
C GLY A 71 14.57 23.13 12.30
N LYS A 72 13.53 23.92 12.00
CA LYS A 72 13.57 25.39 12.11
C LYS A 72 12.98 25.95 13.40
N ASN A 73 11.89 25.36 13.86
CA ASN A 73 11.08 25.83 14.98
C ASN A 73 11.04 24.81 16.12
N GLY A 74 11.70 23.66 15.98
CA GLY A 74 11.78 22.69 17.04
C GLY A 74 12.55 23.26 18.22
N GLU A 75 11.97 23.12 19.40
CA GLU A 75 12.64 23.51 20.63
C GLU A 75 13.47 22.32 21.10
N THR A 76 14.71 22.59 21.49
CA THR A 76 15.55 21.54 22.10
C THR A 76 15.15 21.44 23.55
N THR A 77 14.47 20.36 23.92
CA THR A 77 14.15 20.06 25.32
C THR A 77 15.14 19.02 25.86
N THR A 78 15.51 19.17 27.12
CA THR A 78 16.31 18.17 27.81
C THR A 78 15.36 17.19 28.48
N GLY A 79 15.39 15.94 28.04
CA GLY A 79 14.73 14.83 28.72
C GLY A 79 15.70 14.06 29.61
N ILE A 80 15.18 13.33 30.58
CA ILE A 80 15.96 12.46 31.48
C ILE A 80 15.55 11.02 31.21
N VAL A 81 16.52 10.12 31.07
CA VAL A 81 16.23 8.68 30.96
C VAL A 81 15.74 8.17 32.31
N THR A 82 14.48 7.75 32.40
CA THR A 82 13.87 7.28 33.66
C THR A 82 13.86 5.76 33.77
N LYS A 83 13.88 5.06 32.64
CA LYS A 83 13.85 3.60 32.58
C LYS A 83 14.54 3.07 31.32
N LEU A 84 15.04 1.84 31.38
CA LEU A 84 15.43 1.05 30.22
C LEU A 84 14.43 -0.11 30.10
N GLU A 85 13.69 -0.18 29.00
CA GLU A 85 12.80 -1.31 28.70
C GLU A 85 13.61 -2.42 28.01
N GLU A 86 13.36 -3.65 28.43
CA GLU A 86 14.03 -4.83 27.88
C GLU A 86 13.22 -5.39 26.70
N GLY A 87 13.82 -5.33 25.52
CA GLY A 87 13.33 -5.98 24.31
C GLY A 87 13.88 -7.40 24.19
N THR A 88 12.99 -8.35 23.87
CA THR A 88 13.40 -9.69 23.42
C THR A 88 13.14 -9.77 21.93
N ASP A 89 14.18 -9.97 21.13
CA ASP A 89 14.01 -10.12 19.69
C ASP A 89 13.45 -11.52 19.34
N SER A 90 12.77 -11.63 18.20
CA SER A 90 12.06 -12.85 17.76
C SER A 90 12.99 -14.05 17.55
N ASP A 91 14.30 -13.81 17.49
CA ASP A 91 15.37 -14.79 17.36
C ASP A 91 15.91 -15.31 18.71
N GLY A 92 15.32 -14.92 19.85
CA GLY A 92 15.72 -15.41 21.17
C GLY A 92 17.03 -14.81 21.71
N ASN A 93 17.54 -13.77 21.07
CA ASN A 93 18.65 -12.99 21.60
C ASN A 93 18.14 -12.09 22.73
N CYS A 94 18.56 -12.40 23.96
CA CYS A 94 18.51 -11.48 25.10
C CYS A 94 19.76 -10.59 25.03
N CYS A 95 19.73 -9.29 25.32
CA CYS A 95 18.66 -8.45 25.81
C CYS A 95 18.94 -7.06 25.21
N THR A 96 18.05 -6.50 24.40
CA THR A 96 18.22 -5.12 23.91
C THR A 96 17.55 -4.17 24.88
N TYR A 97 18.15 -3.00 25.12
CA TYR A 97 17.64 -2.02 26.06
C TYR A 97 17.21 -0.77 25.31
N SER A 98 15.94 -0.39 25.44
CA SER A 98 15.36 0.84 24.89
C SER A 98 15.21 1.88 26.00
N PRO A 99 15.84 3.06 25.91
CA PRO A 99 15.67 4.12 26.90
C PRO A 99 14.28 4.75 26.80
N VAL A 100 13.64 4.89 27.96
CA VAL A 100 12.41 5.66 28.17
C VAL A 100 12.83 7.02 28.70
N ILE A 101 12.60 8.05 27.88
CA ILE A 101 13.00 9.43 28.14
C ILE A 101 11.76 10.20 28.60
N GLU A 102 11.87 10.84 29.76
CA GLU A 102 10.85 11.74 30.30
C GLU A 102 11.26 13.20 30.07
N PHE A 103 10.37 14.01 29.51
CA PHE A 103 10.60 15.44 29.35
C PHE A 103 9.36 16.25 29.71
N GLN A 104 9.55 17.50 30.13
CA GLN A 104 8.46 18.43 30.39
C GLN A 104 8.30 19.39 29.20
N ALA A 105 7.08 19.49 28.68
CA ALA A 105 6.70 20.47 27.66
C ALA A 105 5.34 21.06 28.02
N ASN A 106 5.17 22.38 27.88
CA ASN A 106 3.90 23.08 28.17
C ASN A 106 3.29 22.78 29.56
N GLY A 107 4.13 22.52 30.57
CA GLY A 107 3.68 22.22 31.94
C GLY A 107 3.10 20.80 32.13
N GLN A 108 3.25 19.93 31.13
CA GLN A 108 2.87 18.52 31.19
C GLN A 108 4.11 17.63 30.99
N THR A 109 4.18 16.54 31.74
CA THR A 109 5.22 15.52 31.59
C THR A 109 4.83 14.56 30.48
N TYR A 110 5.74 14.35 29.53
CA TYR A 110 5.63 13.39 28.45
C TYR A 110 6.74 12.35 28.55
N THR A 111 6.40 11.11 28.21
CA THR A 111 7.35 9.99 28.17
C THR A 111 7.41 9.44 26.76
N PHE A 112 8.62 9.27 26.24
CA PHE A 112 8.90 8.71 24.93
C PHE A 112 9.83 7.51 25.08
N GLU A 113 9.42 6.36 24.57
CA GLU A 113 10.29 5.20 24.43
C GLU A 113 11.07 5.35 23.11
N SER A 114 12.39 5.24 23.18
CA SER A 114 13.22 5.28 21.98
C SER A 114 13.03 4.00 21.16
N ASP A 115 12.77 4.17 19.86
CA ASP A 115 12.73 3.06 18.89
C ASP A 115 14.11 2.41 18.68
N ASN A 116 15.18 2.97 19.24
CA ASN A 116 16.54 2.45 19.13
C ASN A 116 16.89 1.63 20.37
N ALA A 117 16.75 0.31 20.25
CA ALA A 117 17.15 -0.67 21.26
C ALA A 117 18.58 -1.18 20.97
N SER A 118 19.49 -1.12 21.95
CA SER A 118 20.88 -1.51 21.77
C SER A 118 21.39 -2.40 22.91
N TYR A 119 22.37 -3.26 22.59
CA TYR A 119 23.19 -3.97 23.57
C TYR A 119 24.68 -3.86 23.17
N PRO A 120 25.52 -3.19 23.97
CA PRO A 120 25.25 -2.56 25.28
C PRO A 120 24.28 -1.35 25.19
N PRO A 121 23.62 -0.97 26.30
CA PRO A 121 22.75 0.20 26.33
C PRO A 121 23.54 1.47 25.99
N GLU A 122 22.96 2.33 25.15
CA GLU A 122 23.60 3.59 24.71
C GLU A 122 23.54 4.68 25.78
N TYR A 123 22.55 4.63 26.68
CA TYR A 123 22.28 5.64 27.70
C TYR A 123 22.07 5.01 29.09
N GLU A 124 22.47 5.73 30.13
CA GLU A 124 22.27 5.33 31.53
C GLU A 124 21.01 5.98 32.16
N ILE A 125 20.42 5.32 33.16
CA ILE A 125 19.29 5.90 33.92
C ILE A 125 19.78 7.16 34.64
N GLY A 126 19.06 8.26 34.45
CA GLY A 126 19.41 9.58 34.97
C GLY A 126 20.24 10.43 34.02
N GLU A 127 20.59 9.93 32.83
CA GLU A 127 21.31 10.70 31.82
C GLU A 127 20.41 11.75 31.15
N GLU A 128 20.95 12.94 30.95
CA GLU A 128 20.28 14.03 30.23
C GLU A 128 20.44 13.85 28.72
N VAL A 129 19.33 13.62 28.03
CA VAL A 129 19.29 13.47 26.58
C VAL A 129 18.64 14.69 25.96
N LYS A 130 19.32 15.32 25.00
CA LYS A 130 18.76 16.43 24.22
C LYS A 130 17.84 15.88 23.15
N ASN A 131 16.56 16.15 23.28
CA ASN A 131 15.53 15.80 22.31
C ASN A 131 15.03 17.05 21.59
N PHE A 132 14.71 16.90 20.31
CA PHE A 132 14.03 17.93 19.53
C PHE A 132 12.53 17.67 19.61
N ILE A 133 11.77 18.64 20.12
CA ILE A 133 10.30 18.63 20.16
C ILE A 133 9.71 19.65 19.19
#